data_AF-A0A497L7Q5-F1
#
_entry.id   AF-A0A497L7Q5-F1
#
_cell.length_a   1.000
_cell.length_b   1.000
_cell.length_c   1.000
_cell.angle_alpha   90.00
_cell.angle_beta   90.00
_cell.angle_gamma   90.00
#
_symmetry.space_group_name_H-M   'P 1'
#
loop_
_entity.id
_entity.type
_entity.pdbx_description
1 polymer ?
#
loop_
_entity_poly.entity_id
_entity_poly.type
_entity_poly.pdbx_seq_one_letter_code
_entity_poly.pdbx_strand_id
1 'polypeptide(L)'
;PLEDRPPCPRRRVLRLYQASFLLRDYGIRAWELAELVQDGRLPDKDPKVALAELQADRFPVDPNTADFWELVRVPGIGPSAARKILALRESGKAIRDFWDLMAVLGRERARKAIRYLDLEHPGLGQH
;
A
#
# COMPACT_ATOMS: atom_id res chain seq x y z
N PRO A 1 -28.42 18.94 21.49
CA PRO A 1 -27.58 17.96 22.25
C PRO A 1 -27.55 16.62 21.50
N LEU A 2 -26.40 15.96 21.41
CA LEU A 2 -26.21 14.70 20.64
C LEU A 2 -26.81 13.47 21.34
N GLU A 3 -27.61 13.65 22.39
CA GLU A 3 -28.06 12.61 23.33
C GLU A 3 -29.02 11.57 22.73
N ASP A 4 -29.81 11.92 21.70
CA ASP A 4 -30.77 10.99 21.06
C ASP A 4 -30.25 10.33 19.76
N ARG A 5 -28.96 10.51 19.42
CA ARG A 5 -28.40 9.92 18.20
C ARG A 5 -27.77 8.57 18.51
N PRO A 6 -28.06 7.52 17.71
CA PRO A 6 -27.40 6.24 17.88
C PRO A 6 -25.88 6.40 17.77
N PRO A 7 -25.09 5.70 18.60
CA PRO A 7 -23.64 5.81 18.57
C PRO A 7 -23.10 5.51 17.18
N CYS A 8 -22.05 6.25 16.79
CA CYS A 8 -21.37 6.06 15.51
C CYS A 8 -20.98 4.59 15.35
N PRO A 9 -21.39 3.91 14.25
CA PRO A 9 -21.06 2.50 14.07
C PRO A 9 -19.54 2.27 14.18
N ARG A 10 -19.11 1.26 14.96
CA ARG A 10 -17.67 0.96 15.19
C ARG A 10 -16.88 0.84 13.88
N ARG A 11 -17.54 0.32 12.85
CA ARG A 11 -17.02 0.19 11.50
C ARG A 11 -16.70 1.54 10.84
N ARG A 12 -17.52 2.56 11.05
CA ARG A 12 -17.28 3.93 10.57
C ARG A 12 -16.06 4.54 11.23
N VAL A 13 -15.91 4.33 12.55
CA VAL A 13 -14.72 4.77 13.29
C VAL A 13 -13.45 4.11 12.75
N LEU A 14 -13.46 2.78 12.57
CA LEU A 14 -12.32 2.05 11.98
C LEU A 14 -11.93 2.58 10.60
N ARG A 15 -12.91 2.88 9.73
CA ARG A 15 -12.66 3.43 8.39
C ARG A 15 -12.07 4.83 8.42
N LEU A 16 -12.51 5.70 9.33
CA LEU A 16 -11.92 7.03 9.50
C LEU A 16 -10.45 6.95 9.96
N TYR A 17 -10.11 6.00 10.84
CA TYR A 17 -8.71 5.74 11.19
C TYR A 17 -7.91 5.24 9.99
N GLN A 18 -8.44 4.30 9.20
CA GLN A 18 -7.76 3.85 8.00
C GLN A 18 -7.54 4.99 6.99
N ALA A 19 -8.54 5.86 6.80
CA ALA A 19 -8.44 7.04 5.97
C ALA A 19 -7.30 7.97 6.43
N SER A 20 -7.23 8.25 7.73
CA SER A 20 -6.20 9.15 8.27
C SER A 20 -4.78 8.57 8.14
N PHE A 21 -4.62 7.26 8.33
CA PHE A 21 -3.35 6.58 8.07
C PHE A 21 -2.94 6.70 6.60
N LEU A 22 -3.85 6.47 5.64
CA LEU A 22 -3.53 6.60 4.21
C LEU A 22 -3.01 7.99 3.84
N LEU A 23 -3.65 9.04 4.38
CA LEU A 23 -3.24 10.42 4.15
C LEU A 23 -1.87 10.72 4.76
N ARG A 24 -1.64 10.31 6.01
CA ARG A 24 -0.44 10.68 6.77
C ARG A 24 0.78 9.83 6.43
N ASP A 25 0.60 8.52 6.42
CA ASP A 25 1.70 7.55 6.43
C ASP A 25 1.99 6.97 5.05
N TYR A 26 1.02 7.01 4.14
CA TYR A 26 1.13 6.44 2.79
C TYR A 26 1.18 7.49 1.68
N GLY A 27 1.11 8.77 2.02
CA GLY A 27 1.20 9.86 1.04
C GLY A 27 0.06 9.87 0.02
N ILE A 28 -1.07 9.23 0.35
CA ILE A 28 -2.28 9.29 -0.49
C ILE A 28 -2.83 10.71 -0.40
N ARG A 29 -3.12 11.32 -1.53
CA ARG A 29 -3.70 12.65 -1.59
C ARG A 29 -5.19 12.60 -1.27
N ALA A 30 -5.71 13.71 -0.75
CA ALA A 30 -7.13 13.80 -0.40
C ALA A 30 -8.06 13.55 -1.60
N TRP A 31 -7.66 13.95 -2.81
CA TRP A 31 -8.42 13.72 -4.03
C TRP A 31 -8.43 12.24 -4.44
N GLU A 32 -7.30 11.53 -4.33
CA GLU A 32 -7.21 10.08 -4.57
C GLU A 32 -8.10 9.31 -3.57
N LEU A 33 -8.12 9.75 -2.31
CA LEU A 33 -9.00 9.18 -1.31
C LEU A 33 -10.47 9.46 -1.61
N ALA A 34 -10.81 10.63 -2.16
CA ALA A 34 -12.18 11.00 -2.51
C ALA A 34 -12.75 10.10 -3.62
N GLU A 35 -11.91 9.65 -4.56
CA GLU A 35 -12.32 8.68 -5.61
C GLU A 35 -12.76 7.33 -5.03
N LEU A 36 -12.26 6.96 -3.84
CA LEU A 36 -12.68 5.75 -3.14
C LEU A 36 -14.00 5.92 -2.38
N VAL A 37 -14.41 7.16 -2.08
CA VAL A 37 -15.56 7.43 -1.22
C VAL A 37 -16.85 7.34 -2.04
N GLN A 38 -17.67 6.35 -1.74
CA GLN A 38 -19.04 6.23 -2.27
C GLN A 38 -20.04 6.46 -1.15
N ASP A 39 -21.05 7.32 -1.37
CA ASP A 39 -22.06 7.71 -0.37
C ASP A 39 -21.47 8.16 0.98
N GLY A 40 -20.34 8.88 0.92
CA GLY A 40 -19.62 9.36 2.11
C GLY A 40 -18.93 8.26 2.92
N ARG A 41 -18.71 7.09 2.33
CA ARG A 41 -18.08 5.92 2.98
C ARG A 41 -16.94 5.37 2.12
N LEU A 42 -15.87 4.97 2.80
CA LEU A 42 -14.80 4.16 2.20
C LEU A 42 -15.30 2.73 1.93
N PRO A 43 -14.72 2.05 0.93
CA PRO A 43 -15.16 0.73 0.53
C PRO A 43 -14.84 -0.32 1.59
N ASP A 44 -15.55 -1.44 1.51
CA ASP A 44 -15.46 -2.52 2.50
C ASP A 44 -14.21 -3.38 2.36
N LYS A 45 -13.49 -3.22 1.25
CA LYS A 45 -12.20 -3.85 1.01
C LYS A 45 -11.05 -3.06 1.64
N ASP A 46 -9.84 -3.59 1.53
CA ASP A 46 -8.62 -2.88 1.89
C ASP A 46 -8.49 -1.62 1.00
N PRO A 47 -8.33 -0.43 1.58
CA PRO A 47 -8.38 0.80 0.80
C PRO A 47 -7.18 0.97 -0.13
N LYS A 48 -6.02 0.34 0.15
CA LYS A 48 -4.90 0.32 -0.80
C LYS A 48 -5.16 -0.63 -1.95
N VAL A 49 -5.85 -1.74 -1.70
CA VAL A 49 -6.32 -2.62 -2.79
C VAL A 49 -7.30 -1.87 -3.67
N ALA A 50 -8.30 -1.20 -3.08
CA ALA A 50 -9.25 -0.39 -3.85
C ALA A 50 -8.56 0.72 -4.66
N LEU A 51 -7.55 1.38 -4.07
CA LEU A 51 -6.80 2.40 -4.77
C LEU A 51 -5.94 1.84 -5.91
N ALA A 52 -5.30 0.69 -5.69
CA ALA A 52 -4.50 0.03 -6.70
C ALA A 52 -5.34 -0.48 -7.88
N GLU A 53 -6.59 -0.88 -7.63
CA GLU A 53 -7.55 -1.22 -8.69
C GLU A 53 -7.97 0.01 -9.52
N LEU A 54 -8.15 1.18 -8.89
CA LEU A 54 -8.44 2.43 -9.59
C LEU A 54 -7.25 2.97 -10.38
N GLN A 55 -6.04 2.79 -9.85
CA GLN A 55 -4.77 3.28 -10.41
C GLN A 55 -3.96 2.12 -11.03
N ALA A 56 -4.64 1.24 -11.77
CA ALA A 56 -4.05 0.02 -12.31
C ALA A 56 -2.88 0.31 -13.28
N ASP A 57 -2.87 1.48 -13.91
CA ASP A 57 -1.81 2.00 -14.78
C ASP A 57 -0.47 2.23 -14.06
N ARG A 58 -0.48 2.32 -12.72
CA ARG A 58 0.71 2.49 -11.88
C ARG A 58 1.37 1.17 -11.46
N PHE A 59 0.81 0.04 -11.88
CA PHE A 59 1.29 -1.29 -11.52
C PHE A 59 1.53 -2.12 -12.79
N PRO A 60 2.46 -3.10 -12.75
CA PRO A 60 3.30 -3.47 -11.61
C PRO A 60 4.43 -2.47 -11.34
N VAL A 61 4.93 -2.45 -10.10
CA VAL A 61 6.05 -1.60 -9.66
C VAL A 61 7.29 -2.46 -9.44
N ASP A 62 8.44 -2.09 -9.97
CA ASP A 62 9.69 -2.81 -9.71
C ASP A 62 10.20 -2.54 -8.28
N PRO A 63 10.24 -3.55 -7.39
CA PRO A 63 10.66 -3.37 -6.01
C PRO A 63 12.16 -3.17 -5.83
N ASN A 64 12.96 -3.15 -6.89
CA ASN A 64 14.41 -2.85 -6.83
C ASN A 64 14.74 -1.43 -7.29
N THR A 65 13.85 -0.76 -8.02
CA THR A 65 14.06 0.61 -8.52
C THR A 65 13.07 1.63 -7.96
N ALA A 66 11.84 1.22 -7.64
CA ALA A 66 10.78 2.11 -7.19
C ALA A 66 11.13 2.91 -5.92
N ASP A 67 10.72 4.17 -5.86
CA ASP A 67 10.97 5.02 -4.70
C ASP A 67 10.14 4.62 -3.46
N PHE A 68 10.37 5.32 -2.34
CA PHE A 68 9.64 5.06 -1.10
C PHE A 68 8.13 5.18 -1.25
N TRP A 69 7.65 6.20 -1.98
CA TRP A 69 6.23 6.53 -2.12
C TRP A 69 5.51 5.56 -3.07
N GLU A 70 6.20 5.10 -4.11
CA GLU A 70 5.74 4.01 -4.97
C GLU A 70 5.61 2.70 -4.17
N LEU A 71 6.62 2.36 -3.37
CA LEU A 71 6.60 1.14 -2.55
C LEU A 71 5.47 1.13 -1.52
N VAL A 72 5.25 2.22 -0.77
CA VAL A 72 4.19 2.23 0.26
C VAL A 72 2.78 2.12 -0.33
N ARG A 73 2.60 2.51 -1.60
CA ARG A 73 1.32 2.39 -2.31
C ARG A 73 0.98 0.95 -2.65
N VAL A 74 1.98 0.08 -2.83
CA VAL A 74 1.78 -1.35 -3.08
C VAL A 74 0.96 -2.00 -1.94
N PRO A 75 -0.17 -2.67 -2.24
CA PRO A 75 -0.93 -3.40 -1.24
C PRO A 75 -0.08 -4.47 -0.52
N GLY A 76 -0.02 -4.42 0.81
CA GLY A 76 0.84 -5.30 1.62
C GLY A 76 2.18 -4.69 2.04
N ILE A 77 2.64 -3.61 1.42
CA ILE A 77 3.86 -2.89 1.82
C ILE A 77 3.48 -1.66 2.65
N GLY A 78 3.93 -1.62 3.91
CA GLY A 78 3.79 -0.44 4.78
C GLY A 78 5.06 0.41 4.84
N PRO A 79 5.04 1.58 5.48
CA PRO A 79 6.22 2.46 5.61
C PRO A 79 7.46 1.76 6.16
N SER A 80 7.30 0.93 7.20
CA SER A 80 8.41 0.15 7.76
C SER A 80 8.97 -0.85 6.75
N ALA A 81 8.09 -1.53 6.00
CA ALA A 81 8.51 -2.49 4.98
C ALA A 81 9.19 -1.80 3.80
N ALA A 82 8.66 -0.67 3.31
CA ALA A 82 9.28 0.11 2.25
C ALA A 82 10.71 0.55 2.64
N ARG A 83 10.92 1.03 3.88
CA ARG A 83 12.27 1.34 4.39
C ARG A 83 13.19 0.13 4.43
N LYS A 84 12.68 -1.06 4.82
CA LYS A 84 13.47 -2.29 4.78
C LYS A 84 13.89 -2.67 3.37
N ILE A 85 13.00 -2.51 2.39
CA ILE A 85 13.30 -2.76 0.97
C ILE A 85 14.41 -1.80 0.51
N LEU A 86 14.30 -0.50 0.80
CA LEU A 86 15.33 0.48 0.44
C LEU A 86 16.68 0.16 1.10
N ALA A 87 16.70 -0.14 2.40
CA ALA A 87 17.92 -0.53 3.09
C ALA A 87 18.54 -1.82 2.55
N LEU A 88 17.71 -2.78 2.09
CA LEU A 88 18.17 -3.99 1.43
C LEU A 88 18.92 -3.65 0.12
N ARG A 89 18.36 -2.74 -0.68
CA ARG A 89 18.99 -2.26 -1.93
C ARG A 89 20.32 -1.55 -1.67
N GLU A 90 20.37 -0.67 -0.68
CA GLU A 90 21.60 0.01 -0.25
C GLU A 90 22.70 -0.97 0.17
N SER A 91 22.32 -2.13 0.72
CA SER A 91 23.24 -3.22 1.06
C SER A 91 23.69 -4.08 -0.13
N GLY A 92 23.30 -3.72 -1.36
CA GLY A 92 23.61 -4.47 -2.58
C GLY A 92 22.77 -5.72 -2.80
N LYS A 93 21.66 -5.88 -2.08
CA LYS A 93 20.74 -7.03 -2.21
C LYS A 93 19.49 -6.63 -2.97
N ALA A 94 18.98 -7.55 -3.79
CA ALA A 94 17.77 -7.36 -4.59
C ALA A 94 16.67 -8.34 -4.18
N ILE A 95 15.42 -7.94 -4.40
CA ILE A 95 14.23 -8.79 -4.28
C ILE A 95 14.00 -9.43 -5.63
N ARG A 96 14.19 -10.75 -5.72
CA ARG A 96 14.15 -11.48 -7.01
C ARG A 96 12.92 -12.37 -7.12
N ASP A 97 12.40 -12.83 -6.00
CA ASP A 97 11.29 -13.77 -5.98
C ASP A 97 10.37 -13.58 -4.77
N PHE A 98 9.36 -14.45 -4.69
CA PHE A 98 8.41 -14.48 -3.59
C PHE A 98 9.07 -14.74 -2.22
N TRP A 99 10.16 -15.51 -2.16
CA TRP A 99 10.82 -15.87 -0.91
C TRP A 99 11.60 -14.68 -0.35
N ASP A 100 12.27 -13.92 -1.21
CA ASP A 100 12.91 -12.65 -0.86
C ASP A 100 11.87 -11.66 -0.30
N LEU A 101 10.70 -11.53 -0.96
CA LEU A 101 9.58 -10.73 -0.46
C LEU A 101 9.08 -11.22 0.91
N MET A 102 8.93 -12.54 1.07
CA MET A 102 8.45 -13.13 2.32
C MET A 102 9.39 -12.86 3.48
N ALA A 103 10.71 -12.88 3.25
CA ALA A 103 11.70 -12.58 4.27
C ALA A 103 11.59 -11.13 4.78
N VAL A 104 11.20 -10.19 3.91
CA VAL A 104 11.05 -8.77 4.28
C VAL A 104 9.67 -8.46 4.86
N LEU A 105 8.60 -8.99 4.26
CA LEU A 105 7.21 -8.60 4.50
C LEU A 105 6.44 -9.57 5.41
N GLY A 106 6.86 -10.84 5.47
CA GLY A 106 6.06 -11.94 5.98
C GLY A 106 5.07 -12.49 4.95
N ARG A 107 4.64 -13.75 5.14
CA ARG A 107 3.91 -14.56 4.15
C ARG A 107 2.62 -13.92 3.61
N GLU A 108 1.77 -13.40 4.49
CA GLU A 108 0.48 -12.85 4.09
C GLU A 108 0.63 -11.57 3.26
N ARG A 109 1.53 -10.68 3.70
CA ARG A 109 1.81 -9.42 3.01
C ARG A 109 2.51 -9.65 1.67
N ALA A 110 3.46 -10.58 1.62
CA ALA A 110 4.13 -10.96 0.36
C ALA A 110 3.13 -11.48 -0.69
N ARG A 111 2.15 -12.31 -0.28
CA ARG A 111 1.09 -12.81 -1.19
C ARG A 111 0.20 -11.71 -1.75
N LYS A 112 -0.02 -10.64 -0.97
CA LYS A 112 -0.78 -9.48 -1.42
C LYS A 112 0.08 -8.63 -2.36
N ALA A 113 1.32 -8.35 -1.98
CA ALA A 113 2.24 -7.46 -2.71
C ALA A 113 2.66 -8.01 -4.08
N ILE A 114 2.93 -9.32 -4.19
CA ILE A 114 3.46 -9.91 -5.43
C ILE A 114 2.60 -9.67 -6.69
N ARG A 115 1.29 -9.42 -6.53
CA ARG A 115 0.37 -9.14 -7.65
C ARG A 115 0.56 -7.76 -8.27
N TYR A 116 1.31 -6.89 -7.60
CA TYR A 116 1.50 -5.49 -7.91
C TYR A 116 2.99 -5.17 -8.13
N LEU A 117 3.86 -6.19 -8.12
CA LEU A 117 5.30 -6.03 -8.24
C LEU A 117 5.81 -6.70 -9.52
N ASP A 118 6.74 -6.03 -10.18
CA ASP A 118 7.47 -6.62 -11.30
C ASP A 118 8.71 -7.33 -10.76
N LEU A 119 8.67 -8.66 -10.77
CA LEU A 119 9.80 -9.52 -10.38
C LEU A 119 10.39 -10.26 -11.57
N GLU A 120 9.75 -10.17 -12.75
CA GLU A 120 10.19 -10.88 -13.96
C GLU A 120 11.25 -10.07 -14.71
N HIS A 121 11.16 -8.75 -14.64
CA HIS A 121 12.13 -7.82 -15.21
C HIS A 121 12.67 -6.88 -14.12
N PRO A 122 13.39 -7.40 -13.09
CA PRO A 122 14.00 -6.56 -12.08
C PRO A 122 14.90 -5.56 -12.83
N GLY A 123 14.63 -4.26 -12.65
CA GLY A 123 15.24 -3.20 -13.45
C GLY A 123 16.73 -3.43 -13.57
N LEU A 124 17.17 -3.77 -14.78
CA LEU A 124 18.58 -3.88 -15.12
C LEU A 124 19.16 -2.51 -14.85
N GLY A 125 19.80 -2.37 -13.69
CA GLY A 125 20.38 -1.12 -13.23
C GLY A 125 21.22 -0.54 -14.36
N GLN A 126 20.84 0.64 -14.83
CA GLN A 126 21.76 1.43 -15.62
C GLN A 126 22.88 1.82 -14.66
N HIS A 127 24.05 1.23 -14.92
CA HIS A 127 25.32 1.51 -14.28
C HIS A 127 25.69 2.98 -14.34
#